data_AF-A0A0C1JXG2-F1
#
_entry.id   AF-A0A0C1JXG2-F1
#
_cell.length_a   1.000
_cell.length_b   1.000
_cell.length_c   1.000
_cell.angle_alpha   90.00
_cell.angle_beta   90.00
_cell.angle_gamma   90.00
#
_symmetry.space_group_name_H-M   'P 1'
#
loop_
_entity.id
_entity.type
_entity.pdbx_description
1 polymer ?
#
loop_
_entity_poly.entity_id
_entity_poly.type
_entity_poly.pdbx_seq_one_letter_code
_entity_poly.pdbx_strand_id
1 'polypeptide(L)'
;MRKFCHKLLKQIKHFHACLKDSAIPMTHHAAEELLRNLAIVRKLGSQSIDGKRWREVLHSCIETLYRQRKSILDFLADAIYAAPNKQTTPSVI
;
A
#
# COMPACT_ATOMS: atom_id res chain seq x y z
N MET A 1 15.89 9.01 -20.05
CA MET A 1 15.40 9.71 -18.83
C MET A 1 15.04 11.19 -19.05
N ARG A 2 15.88 12.04 -19.67
CA ARG A 2 15.62 13.51 -19.84
C ARG A 2 14.25 13.88 -20.43
N LYS A 3 13.74 13.15 -21.43
CA LYS A 3 12.45 13.47 -22.09
C LYS A 3 11.22 13.23 -21.19
N PHE A 4 11.30 12.30 -20.24
CA PHE A 4 10.21 11.99 -19.31
C PHE A 4 10.00 13.13 -18.31
N CYS A 5 11.09 13.61 -17.69
CA CYS A 5 11.05 14.73 -16.76
C CYS A 5 10.55 16.03 -17.42
N HIS A 6 10.82 16.24 -18.71
CA HIS A 6 10.37 17.43 -19.43
C HIS A 6 8.84 17.51 -19.58
N LYS A 7 8.17 16.39 -19.82
CA LYS A 7 6.69 16.35 -19.86
C LYS A 7 6.09 16.56 -18.46
N LEU A 8 6.72 16.00 -17.44
CA LEU A 8 6.27 16.10 -16.05
C LEU A 8 6.41 17.53 -15.51
N LEU A 9 7.51 18.21 -15.84
CA LEU A 9 7.74 19.61 -15.51
C LEU A 9 6.72 20.56 -16.18
N LYS A 10 6.29 20.28 -17.42
CA LYS A 10 5.24 21.08 -18.09
C LYS A 10 3.89 21.03 -17.36
N GLN A 11 3.62 19.95 -16.63
CA GLN A 11 2.36 19.72 -15.94
C GLN A 11 2.43 20.07 -14.45
N ILE A 12 3.57 20.57 -13.93
CA ILE A 12 3.79 20.84 -12.50
C ILE A 12 2.76 21.82 -11.89
N LYS A 13 2.25 22.75 -12.69
CA LYS A 13 1.21 23.70 -12.29
C LYS A 13 -0.10 23.03 -11.85
N HIS A 14 -0.43 21.87 -12.44
CA HIS A 14 -1.63 21.11 -12.09
C HIS A 14 -1.45 20.37 -10.76
N PHE A 15 -0.23 19.90 -10.47
CA PHE A 15 0.10 19.34 -9.16
C PHE A 15 0.01 20.39 -8.04
N HIS A 16 0.42 21.64 -8.32
CA HIS A 16 0.29 22.73 -7.36
C HIS A 16 -1.16 23.15 -7.10
N ALA A 17 -2.09 22.95 -8.05
CA ALA A 17 -3.50 23.29 -7.85
C ALA A 17 -4.13 22.45 -6.73
N CYS A 18 -3.87 21.14 -6.69
CA CYS A 18 -4.30 20.25 -5.61
C CYS A 18 -3.70 20.60 -4.24
N LEU A 19 -2.55 21.29 -4.20
CA LEU A 19 -1.92 21.73 -2.94
C LEU A 19 -2.47 23.07 -2.44
N LYS A 20 -3.10 23.86 -3.31
CA LYS A 20 -3.62 25.19 -2.98
C LYS A 20 -5.11 25.21 -2.70
N ASP A 21 -5.85 24.25 -3.24
CA ASP A 21 -7.30 24.16 -3.09
C ASP A 21 -7.68 22.79 -2.51
N SER A 22 -8.21 22.79 -1.29
CA SER A 22 -8.64 21.59 -0.56
C SER A 22 -9.89 20.94 -1.15
N ALA A 23 -10.63 21.65 -2.02
CA ALA A 23 -11.76 21.09 -2.74
C ALA A 23 -11.34 20.25 -3.96
N ILE A 24 -10.09 20.36 -4.40
CA ILE A 24 -9.54 19.53 -5.48
C ILE A 24 -8.92 18.28 -4.85
N PRO A 25 -9.55 17.10 -4.98
CA PRO A 25 -8.95 15.87 -4.46
C PRO A 25 -7.63 15.63 -5.19
N MET A 26 -6.61 15.27 -4.43
CA MET A 26 -5.25 15.05 -4.96
C MET A 26 -5.15 13.86 -5.94
N THR A 27 -6.22 13.08 -6.05
CA THR A 27 -6.38 11.94 -6.97
C THR A 27 -7.80 11.95 -7.50
N HIS A 28 -7.95 11.90 -8.83
CA HIS A 28 -9.24 12.10 -9.52
C HIS A 28 -10.10 10.83 -9.55
N HIS A 29 -9.59 9.69 -9.05
CA HIS A 29 -10.25 8.40 -9.22
C HIS A 29 -10.09 7.48 -8.00
N ALA A 30 -11.18 6.86 -7.54
CA ALA A 30 -11.18 5.87 -6.46
C ALA A 30 -10.18 4.71 -6.66
N ALA A 31 -9.86 4.37 -7.92
CA ALA A 31 -8.86 3.37 -8.24
C ALA A 31 -7.43 3.83 -7.89
N GLU A 32 -7.11 5.11 -8.08
CA GLU A 32 -5.82 5.68 -7.69
C GLU A 32 -5.69 5.78 -6.18
N GLU A 33 -6.78 6.05 -5.47
CA GLU A 33 -6.84 6.08 -4.01
C GLU A 33 -6.62 4.69 -3.39
N LEU A 34 -7.28 3.66 -3.94
CA LEU A 34 -7.06 2.25 -3.57
C LEU A 34 -5.61 1.81 -3.82
N LEU A 35 -5.01 2.27 -4.92
CA LEU A 35 -3.63 1.96 -5.27
C LEU A 35 -2.60 2.86 -4.58
N ARG A 36 -3.02 3.94 -3.91
CA ARG A 36 -2.12 4.91 -3.27
C ARG A 36 -1.29 4.28 -2.18
N ASN A 37 -1.91 3.45 -1.33
CA ASN A 37 -1.20 2.73 -0.28
C ASN A 37 -0.16 1.77 -0.87
N LEU A 38 -0.51 1.05 -1.94
CA LEU A 38 0.41 0.17 -2.67
C LEU A 38 1.55 0.96 -3.33
N ALA A 39 1.27 2.11 -3.94
CA ALA A 39 2.26 2.97 -4.57
C ALA A 39 3.23 3.60 -3.55
N ILE A 40 2.71 4.04 -2.40
CA ILE A 40 3.51 4.54 -1.28
C ILE A 40 4.39 3.42 -0.72
N VAL A 41 3.82 2.25 -0.46
CA VAL A 41 4.55 1.07 0.04
C VAL A 41 5.60 0.58 -0.97
N ARG A 42 5.34 0.67 -2.27
CA ARG A 42 6.33 0.35 -3.33
C ARG A 42 7.43 1.40 -3.45
N LYS A 43 7.13 2.67 -3.12
CA LYS A 43 8.07 3.79 -3.20
C LYS A 43 8.95 3.91 -1.95
N LEU A 44 8.40 3.61 -0.77
CA LEU A 44 9.10 3.64 0.52
C LEU A 44 9.67 2.28 0.92
N GLY A 45 9.17 1.18 0.36
CA GLY A 45 9.62 -0.17 0.68
C GLY A 45 10.93 -0.55 0.00
N SER A 46 11.66 -1.48 0.63
CA SER A 46 12.92 -2.02 0.10
C SER A 46 12.77 -2.57 -1.32
N GLN A 47 13.61 -2.13 -2.27
CA GLN A 47 13.60 -2.60 -3.66
C GLN A 47 14.26 -3.98 -3.83
N SER A 48 14.81 -4.55 -2.76
CA SER A 48 15.33 -5.91 -2.73
C SER A 48 14.27 -6.93 -3.15
N ILE A 49 14.74 -8.08 -3.64
CA ILE A 49 13.87 -9.21 -4.01
C ILE A 49 13.05 -9.65 -2.79
N ASP A 50 13.68 -9.74 -1.62
CA ASP A 50 13.01 -10.12 -0.38
C ASP A 50 11.97 -9.08 0.05
N GLY A 51 12.29 -7.79 -0.06
CA GLY A 51 11.35 -6.71 0.22
C GLY A 51 10.14 -6.71 -0.71
N LYS A 52 10.32 -7.05 -2.00
CA LYS A 52 9.21 -7.20 -2.95
C LYS A 52 8.33 -8.39 -2.58
N ARG A 53 8.93 -9.55 -2.34
CA ARG A 53 8.21 -10.78 -1.97
C ARG A 53 7.42 -10.60 -0.68
N TRP A 54 8.01 -9.97 0.34
CA TRP A 54 7.34 -9.71 1.61
C TRP A 54 6.10 -8.80 1.43
N ARG A 55 6.19 -7.78 0.58
CA ARG A 55 5.03 -6.91 0.26
C ARG A 55 3.92 -7.66 -0.47
N GLU A 56 4.27 -8.51 -1.42
CA GLU A 56 3.28 -9.33 -2.14
C GLU A 56 2.53 -10.26 -1.20
N VAL A 57 3.25 -10.91 -0.27
CA VAL A 57 2.65 -11.76 0.77
C VAL A 57 1.72 -10.95 1.67
N LEU A 58 2.17 -9.79 2.18
CA LEU A 58 1.33 -8.93 3.01
C LEU A 58 0.06 -8.48 2.29
N HIS A 59 0.17 -8.04 1.03
CA HIS A 59 -0.99 -7.64 0.24
C HIS A 59 -1.96 -8.80 0.04
N SER A 60 -1.45 -9.99 -0.27
CA SER A 60 -2.29 -11.18 -0.38
C SER A 60 -3.00 -11.50 0.93
N CYS A 61 -2.32 -11.37 2.07
CA CYS A 61 -2.93 -11.61 3.39
C CYS A 61 -4.04 -10.60 3.69
N ILE A 62 -3.78 -9.31 3.45
CA ILE A 62 -4.74 -8.22 3.65
C ILE A 62 -6.00 -8.44 2.79
N GLU A 63 -5.84 -8.73 1.51
CA GLU A 63 -6.95 -8.97 0.58
C GLU A 63 -7.77 -10.21 0.99
N THR A 64 -7.12 -11.29 1.39
CA THR A 64 -7.82 -12.49 1.84
C THR A 64 -8.61 -12.24 3.12
N LEU A 65 -8.02 -11.56 4.11
CA LEU A 65 -8.72 -11.20 5.36
C LEU A 65 -9.90 -10.25 5.10
N TYR A 66 -9.71 -9.28 4.20
CA TYR A 66 -10.78 -8.38 3.77
C TYR A 66 -11.95 -9.15 3.14
N ARG A 67 -11.68 -10.09 2.22
CA ARG A 67 -12.70 -10.96 1.62
C ARG A 67 -13.43 -11.83 2.66
N GLN A 68 -12.71 -12.27 3.69
CA GLN A 68 -13.27 -13.04 4.80
C GLN A 68 -13.99 -12.17 5.85
N ARG A 69 -14.03 -10.84 5.67
CA ARG A 69 -14.51 -9.86 6.67
C ARG A 69 -13.85 -10.01 8.05
N LYS A 70 -12.57 -10.41 8.06
CA LYS A 70 -11.77 -10.55 9.28
C LYS A 70 -10.91 -9.31 9.49
N SER A 71 -10.72 -8.94 10.76
CA SER A 71 -9.84 -7.85 11.14
C SER A 71 -8.38 -8.23 10.91
N ILE A 72 -7.66 -7.38 10.18
CA ILE A 72 -6.21 -7.53 9.97
C ILE A 72 -5.45 -7.31 11.27
N LEU A 73 -5.93 -6.39 12.13
CA LEU A 73 -5.30 -6.11 13.42
C LEU A 73 -5.41 -7.30 14.36
N ASP A 74 -6.56 -7.97 14.38
CA ASP A 74 -6.78 -9.14 15.25
C ASP A 74 -5.93 -10.32 14.77
N PHE A 75 -5.88 -10.55 13.45
CA PHE A 75 -5.00 -11.57 12.85
C PHE A 75 -3.52 -11.32 13.18
N LEU A 76 -3.07 -10.07 13.09
CA LEU A 76 -1.69 -9.68 13.44
C LEU A 76 -1.42 -9.88 14.93
N ALA A 77 -2.36 -9.48 15.80
CA ALA A 77 -2.23 -9.70 17.23
C ALA A 77 -2.08 -11.20 17.53
N ASP A 78 -2.98 -12.03 17.00
CA ASP A 78 -2.94 -13.49 17.17
C ASP A 78 -1.63 -14.10 16.67
N ALA A 79 -1.15 -13.67 15.51
CA ALA A 79 0.12 -14.17 14.95
C ALA A 79 1.34 -13.76 15.79
N ILE A 80 1.36 -12.52 16.30
CA ILE A 80 2.43 -12.02 17.18
C ILE A 80 2.40 -12.74 18.52
N TYR A 81 1.22 -13.01 19.08
CA TYR A 81 1.08 -13.77 20.33
C TYR A 81 1.40 -15.26 20.16
N ALA A 82 1.14 -15.85 18.99
CA ALA A 82 1.42 -17.26 18.73
C ALA A 82 2.92 -17.56 18.63
N ALA A 83 3.71 -16.64 18.04
CA ALA A 83 5.13 -16.83 17.78
C ALA A 83 5.99 -17.14 19.04
N PRO A 84 5.93 -16.35 20.13
CA PRO A 84 6.67 -16.67 21.35
C PRO A 84 6.04 -17.84 22.14
N ASN A 85 4.74 -18.07 22.00
CA ASN A 85 3.99 -19.07 22.78
C ASN A 85 3.97 -20.48 22.16
N LYS A 86 4.66 -20.70 21.03
CA LYS A 86 4.64 -21.96 20.24
C LYS A 86 3.21 -22.43 19.91
N GLN A 87 2.26 -21.50 19.87
CA GLN A 87 0.89 -21.82 19.48
C GLN A 87 0.80 -21.86 17.95
N THR A 88 -0.23 -22.54 17.45
CA THR A 88 -0.50 -22.60 16.02
C THR A 88 -0.75 -21.20 15.49
N THR A 89 0.08 -20.76 14.55
CA THR A 89 -0.08 -19.47 13.88
C THR A 89 -1.44 -19.43 13.17
N PRO A 90 -2.20 -18.33 13.27
CA PRO A 90 -3.47 -18.22 12.58
C PRO A 90 -3.29 -18.37 11.07
N SER A 91 -4.15 -19.19 10.45
CA SER A 91 -4.17 -19.42 9.00
C SER A 91 -4.94 -18.32 8.28
N VAL A 92 -4.42 -17.92 7.12
CA VAL A 92 -5.10 -17.04 6.16
C VAL A 92 -5.95 -17.86 5.17
N ILE A 93 -5.68 -19.17 5.06
CA ILE A 93 -6.37 -20.17 4.21
C ILE A 93 -7.55 -20.77 4.97
#